data_AF-A0A5K1E398-F1
#
_entry.id   AF-A0A5K1E398-F1
#
_cell.length_a   1.000
_cell.length_b   1.000
_cell.length_c   1.000
_cell.angle_alpha   90.00
_cell.angle_beta   90.00
_cell.angle_gamma   90.00
#
_symmetry.space_group_name_H-M   'P 1'
#
loop_
_entity.id
_entity.type
_entity.pdbx_description
1 polymer ?
#
loop_
_entity_poly.entity_id
_entity_poly.type
_entity_poly.pdbx_seq_one_letter_code
_entity_poly.pdbx_strand_id
1 'polypeptide(L)'
;MGGLHYCWMVVALMAVGVGMVRTWAAVWWRPRKMETHFARQGVRGPPYRLFIGNVREIVSLMMQATSRPMSPSHNILPRVLSFYHHWKKIY
;
A
#
# COMPACT_ATOMS: atom_id res chain seq x y z
N MET A 1 -13.78 11.04 -46.16
CA MET A 1 -14.02 11.35 -44.72
C MET A 1 -13.74 10.18 -43.76
N GLY A 2 -13.82 8.90 -44.17
CA GLY A 2 -13.63 7.76 -43.24
C GLY A 2 -12.21 7.51 -42.68
N GLY A 3 -11.14 7.90 -43.39
CA GLY A 3 -9.76 7.62 -42.98
C GLY A 3 -9.30 8.34 -41.70
N LEU A 4 -9.83 9.54 -41.45
CA LEU A 4 -9.48 10.33 -40.25
C LEU A 4 -10.09 9.70 -38.98
N HIS A 5 -11.31 9.18 -39.07
CA HIS A 5 -11.96 8.48 -37.97
C HIS A 5 -11.23 7.20 -37.58
N TYR A 6 -10.74 6.44 -38.57
CA TYR A 6 -9.93 5.25 -38.31
C TYR A 6 -8.62 5.58 -37.58
N CYS A 7 -7.93 6.66 -38.00
CA CYS A 7 -6.73 7.13 -37.31
C CYS A 7 -7.00 7.48 -35.83
N TRP A 8 -8.07 8.23 -35.55
CA TRP A 8 -8.46 8.55 -34.18
C TRP A 8 -8.83 7.32 -33.34
N MET A 9 -9.50 6.32 -33.94
CA MET A 9 -9.81 5.07 -33.24
C MET A 9 -8.54 4.30 -32.87
N VAL A 10 -7.56 4.21 -33.76
CA VAL A 10 -6.29 3.52 -33.49
C VAL A 10 -5.50 4.25 -32.40
N VAL A 11 -5.43 5.58 -32.44
CA VAL A 11 -4.76 6.39 -31.41
C VAL A 11 -5.43 6.20 -30.04
N ALA A 12 -6.76 6.21 -30.00
CA ALA A 12 -7.51 5.99 -28.76
C ALA A 12 -7.23 4.59 -28.18
N LEU A 13 -7.24 3.55 -29.01
CA LEU A 13 -6.92 2.17 -28.58
C LEU A 13 -5.50 2.06 -28.02
N MET A 14 -4.51 2.67 -28.69
CA MET A 14 -3.13 2.71 -28.20
C MET A 14 -3.01 3.43 -26.86
N ALA A 15 -3.69 4.58 -26.71
CA ALA A 15 -3.69 5.34 -25.46
C ALA A 15 -4.29 4.53 -24.30
N VAL A 16 -5.41 3.84 -24.54
CA VAL A 16 -6.05 2.95 -23.55
C VAL A 16 -5.12 1.80 -23.17
N GLY A 17 -4.48 1.15 -24.14
CA GLY A 17 -3.52 0.07 -23.89
C GLY A 17 -2.34 0.53 -23.03
N VAL A 18 -1.74 1.67 -23.35
CA VAL A 18 -0.65 2.27 -22.55
C VAL A 18 -1.13 2.62 -21.14
N GLY A 19 -2.35 3.15 -21.02
CA GLY A 19 -3.00 3.44 -19.74
C GLY A 19 -3.13 2.18 -18.87
N MET A 20 -3.66 1.10 -19.42
CA MET A 20 -3.80 -0.20 -18.73
C MET A 20 -2.46 -0.78 -18.28
N VAL A 21 -1.43 -0.73 -19.13
CA VAL A 21 -0.09 -1.22 -18.76
C VAL A 21 0.49 -0.38 -17.62
N ARG A 22 0.33 0.95 -17.66
CA ARG A 22 0.79 1.84 -16.59
C ARG A 22 0.07 1.59 -15.27
N THR A 23 -1.26 1.43 -15.30
CA THR A 23 -2.03 1.18 -14.08
C THR A 23 -1.67 -0.17 -13.49
N TRP A 24 -1.56 -1.22 -14.31
CA TRP A 24 -1.10 -2.54 -13.86
C TRP A 24 0.29 -2.49 -13.24
N ALA A 25 1.24 -1.81 -13.90
CA ALA A 25 2.58 -1.65 -13.38
C ALA A 25 2.60 -0.87 -12.05
N ALA A 26 1.78 0.17 -11.92
CA ALA A 26 1.69 0.97 -10.71
C ALA A 26 1.05 0.20 -9.54
N VAL A 27 -0.03 -0.53 -9.82
CA VAL A 27 -0.84 -1.22 -8.80
C VAL A 27 -0.21 -2.55 -8.36
N TRP A 28 0.46 -3.28 -9.28
CA TRP A 28 0.97 -4.62 -8.97
C TRP A 28 2.50 -4.70 -9.00
N TRP A 29 3.13 -4.23 -10.08
CA TRP A 29 4.56 -4.45 -10.29
C TRP A 29 5.44 -3.62 -9.34
N ARG A 30 5.17 -2.33 -9.22
CA ARG A 30 5.91 -1.41 -8.34
C ARG A 30 5.91 -1.85 -6.88
N PRO A 31 4.77 -2.12 -6.22
CA PRO A 31 4.77 -2.49 -4.81
C PRO A 31 5.51 -3.80 -4.56
N ARG A 32 5.31 -4.82 -5.40
CA ARG A 32 5.98 -6.12 -5.25
C ARG A 32 7.50 -6.03 -5.44
N LYS A 33 7.96 -5.17 -6.36
CA LYS A 33 9.39 -4.90 -6.56
C LYS A 33 9.99 -4.19 -5.34
N MET A 34 9.29 -3.22 -4.76
CA MET A 34 9.73 -2.52 -3.55
C MET A 34 9.80 -3.47 -2.35
N GLU A 35 8.78 -4.30 -2.14
CA GLU A 35 8.75 -5.32 -1.09
C GLU A 35 9.97 -6.26 -1.19
N THR A 36 10.24 -6.77 -2.40
CA THR A 36 11.40 -7.64 -2.63
C THR A 36 12.73 -6.92 -2.41
N HIS A 37 12.83 -5.64 -2.78
CA HIS A 37 14.04 -4.84 -2.59
C HIS A 37 14.35 -4.63 -1.11
N PHE A 38 13.36 -4.21 -0.32
CA PHE A 38 13.53 -4.03 1.13
C PHE A 38 13.75 -5.35 1.87
N ALA A 39 13.07 -6.42 1.47
CA ALA A 39 13.27 -7.74 2.05
C ALA A 39 14.71 -8.24 1.88
N ARG A 40 15.35 -7.95 0.73
CA ARG A 40 16.78 -8.26 0.51
C ARG A 40 17.73 -7.44 1.37
N GLN A 41 17.31 -6.26 1.82
CA GLN A 41 18.05 -5.43 2.77
C GLN A 41 17.80 -5.83 4.23
N GLY A 42 17.01 -6.88 4.48
CA GLY A 42 16.60 -7.31 5.81
C GLY A 42 15.45 -6.51 6.40
N VAL A 43 14.91 -5.52 5.68
CA VAL A 43 13.75 -4.74 6.11
C VAL A 43 12.49 -5.49 5.70
N ARG A 44 11.86 -6.15 6.67
CA ARG A 44 10.57 -6.84 6.48
C ARG A 44 9.42 -5.96 6.96
N GLY A 45 8.27 -6.16 6.35
CA GLY A 45 7.06 -5.44 6.69
C GLY A 45 5.82 -6.22 6.26
N PRO A 46 4.63 -5.68 6.57
CA PRO A 46 3.38 -6.29 6.16
C PRO A 46 3.30 -6.43 4.63
N PRO A 47 2.82 -7.58 4.11
CA PRO A 47 2.75 -7.83 2.69
C PRO A 47 1.80 -6.84 2.01
N TYR A 48 2.07 -6.53 0.74
CA TYR A 48 1.22 -5.62 -0.02
C TYR A 48 -0.21 -6.18 -0.17
N ARG A 49 -1.22 -5.35 0.16
CA ARG A 49 -2.65 -5.64 -0.08
C ARG A 49 -3.24 -4.54 -0.97
N LEU A 50 -3.96 -4.96 -2.01
CA LEU A 50 -4.53 -4.05 -3.01
C LEU A 50 -5.54 -3.06 -2.38
N PHE A 51 -5.54 -1.83 -2.92
CA PHE A 51 -6.41 -0.69 -2.60
C PHE A 51 -6.30 -0.08 -1.19
N ILE A 52 -6.51 -0.87 -0.14
CA ILE A 52 -6.61 -0.37 1.26
C ILE A 52 -5.35 -0.72 2.06
N GLY A 53 -4.54 -1.68 1.59
CA GLY A 53 -3.35 -2.09 2.31
C GLY A 53 -3.67 -2.68 3.68
N ASN A 54 -2.94 -2.19 4.69
CA ASN A 54 -3.08 -2.54 6.10
C ASN A 54 -3.80 -1.46 6.93
N VAL A 55 -4.43 -0.47 6.30
CA VAL A 55 -5.07 0.65 7.01
C VAL A 55 -6.10 0.17 8.03
N ARG A 56 -6.91 -0.84 7.69
CA ARG A 56 -7.89 -1.42 8.63
C ARG A 56 -7.24 -2.02 9.88
N GLU A 57 -6.07 -2.64 9.73
CA GLU A 57 -5.29 -3.22 10.83
C GLU A 57 -4.67 -2.11 11.70
N ILE A 58 -4.15 -1.05 11.08
CA ILE A 58 -3.63 0.12 11.79
C ILE A 58 -4.74 0.74 12.65
N VAL A 59 -5.91 0.98 12.05
CA VAL A 59 -7.06 1.59 12.74
C VAL A 59 -7.56 0.70 13.87
N SER A 60 -7.67 -0.62 13.65
CA SER A 60 -8.12 -1.54 14.69
C SER A 60 -7.14 -1.59 15.88
N LEU A 61 -5.82 -1.62 15.61
CA LEU A 61 -4.78 -1.58 16.64
C LEU A 61 -4.81 -0.25 17.40
N MET A 62 -5.06 0.88 16.73
CA MET A 62 -5.19 2.18 17.41
C MET A 62 -6.45 2.28 18.28
N MET A 63 -7.58 1.77 17.80
CA MET A 63 -8.82 1.72 18.58
C MET A 63 -8.66 0.84 19.82
N GLN A 64 -8.02 -0.33 19.69
CA GLN A 64 -7.74 -1.22 20.82
C GLN A 64 -6.78 -0.61 21.85
N ALA A 65 -5.81 0.18 21.41
CA ALA A 65 -4.87 0.85 22.30
C ALA A 65 -5.51 2.03 23.04
N THR A 66 -6.43 2.74 22.39
CA THR A 66 -7.15 3.88 22.97
C THR A 66 -8.23 3.43 23.95
N SER A 67 -8.91 2.31 23.68
CA SER A 67 -10.00 1.80 24.51
C SER A 67 -9.56 1.31 25.89
N ARG A 68 -8.27 0.99 26.06
CA ARG A 68 -7.71 0.55 27.33
C ARG A 68 -7.13 1.73 28.10
N PRO A 69 -7.42 1.86 29.41
CA PRO A 69 -6.76 2.85 30.25
C PRO A 69 -5.26 2.54 30.33
N MET A 70 -4.42 3.58 30.27
CA MET A 70 -2.97 3.48 30.36
C MET A 70 -2.49 4.19 31.62
N SER A 71 -1.63 3.54 32.41
CA SER A 71 -0.99 4.17 33.57
C SER A 71 -0.07 5.31 33.14
N PRO A 72 0.01 6.41 33.90
CA PRO A 72 0.98 7.48 33.66
C PRO A 72 2.40 6.89 33.66
N SER A 73 3.04 6.84 32.50
CA SER A 73 4.38 6.31 32.34
C SER A 73 5.05 6.95 31.13
N HIS A 74 6.38 6.92 31.10
CA HIS A 74 7.16 7.43 29.97
C HIS A 74 7.01 6.57 28.70
N ASN A 75 6.47 5.34 28.81
CA ASN A 75 6.29 4.43 27.68
C ASN A 75 4.92 4.58 27.03
N ILE A 76 4.71 5.71 26.34
CA ILE A 76 3.46 6.02 25.62
C ILE A 76 3.38 5.41 24.22
N LEU A 77 4.48 4.87 23.71
CA LEU A 77 4.61 4.39 22.34
C LEU A 77 3.57 3.30 21.97
N PRO A 78 3.26 2.31 22.82
CA PRO A 78 2.23 1.32 22.53
C PRO A 78 0.82 1.90 22.40
N ARG A 79 0.58 3.11 22.93
CA ARG A 79 -0.71 3.79 22.84
C ARG A 79 -0.81 4.67 21.60
N VAL A 80 0.21 5.51 21.35
CA VAL A 80 0.23 6.47 20.24
C VAL A 80 0.53 5.79 18.90
N LEU A 81 1.46 4.84 18.88
CA LEU A 81 1.92 4.11 17.70
C LEU A 81 1.76 2.61 17.91
N SER A 82 0.54 2.19 18.27
CA SER A 82 0.23 0.79 18.59
C SER A 82 0.57 -0.19 17.46
N PHE A 83 0.36 0.21 16.21
CA PHE A 83 0.72 -0.56 15.01
C PHE A 83 2.24 -0.79 14.89
N TYR A 84 3.05 0.24 15.18
CA TYR A 84 4.51 0.13 15.11
C TYR A 84 5.03 -0.80 16.21
N HIS A 85 4.50 -0.63 17.43
CA HIS A 85 4.81 -1.51 18.54
C HIS A 85 4.40 -2.98 18.28
N HIS A 86 3.31 -3.20 17.53
CA HIS A 86 2.89 -4.53 17.10
C HIS A 86 3.83 -5.12 16.04
N TRP A 87 4.11 -4.39 14.96
CA TRP A 87 4.93 -4.89 13.85
C TRP A 87 6.39 -5.10 14.22
N LYS A 88 6.97 -4.29 15.11
CA LYS A 88 8.32 -4.51 15.65
C LYS A 88 8.49 -5.88 16.31
N LYS A 89 7.41 -6.51 16.79
CA LYS A 89 7.46 -7.84 17.40
C LYS A 89 7.38 -8.97 16.38
N ILE A 90 6.90 -8.69 15.17
CA ILE A 90 6.58 -9.67 14.14
C ILE A 90 7.64 -9.69 13.04
N TYR A 91 8.22 -8.53 12.74
CA TYR A 91 9.24 -8.32 11.72
C TYR A 91 10.56 -7.87 12.36
#